data_AF-A0A7J6NUQ2-F1
#
_entry.id   AF-A0A7J6NUQ2-F1
#
_cell.length_a   1.000
_cell.length_b   1.000
_cell.length_c   1.000
_cell.angle_alpha   90.00
_cell.angle_beta   90.00
_cell.angle_gamma   90.00
#
_symmetry.space_group_name_H-M   'P 1'
#
loop_
_entity.id
_entity.type
_entity.pdbx_description
1 polymer ?
#
loop_
_entity_poly.entity_id
_entity_poly.type
_entity_poly.pdbx_seq_one_letter_code
_entity_poly.pdbx_strand_id
1 'polypeptide(L)'
;ATVKLSALGEEGPDVFLLQLRFYEDGTVRFTMDENHALVGHIRTRYVIPSGDVIQHEHMPLAKDLEYTYSQEEKSSTFRVGKSIVVKLMHAGVVLTVAVDGQVVQTINSKNHLVIEGTRYEYNDKCPFNMPPSYDAKYIDPACSPGTHDGSWAEEYEGKTDEKPHGPSLVGVDVTFTEAYAAYGLQERG
;
A
#
# COMPACT_ATOMS: atom_id res chain seq x y z
N ALA A 1 -16.72 4.39 -7.73
CA ALA A 1 -16.63 2.93 -7.93
C ALA A 1 -15.50 2.30 -7.11
N THR A 2 -15.51 0.97 -6.88
CA THR A 2 -14.45 0.21 -6.17
C THR A 2 -13.85 -0.85 -7.08
N VAL A 3 -12.53 -0.94 -7.16
CA VAL A 3 -11.81 -1.95 -7.95
C VAL A 3 -10.82 -2.68 -7.06
N LYS A 4 -10.85 -4.02 -7.08
CA LYS A 4 -9.89 -4.88 -6.36
C LYS A 4 -8.97 -5.53 -7.39
N LEU A 5 -7.66 -5.45 -7.16
CA LEU A 5 -6.64 -5.93 -8.08
C LEU A 5 -5.58 -6.73 -7.32
N SER A 6 -4.91 -7.62 -8.06
CA SER A 6 -3.63 -8.17 -7.65
C SER A 6 -2.57 -7.09 -7.62
N ALA A 7 -1.81 -7.02 -6.52
CA ALA A 7 -0.72 -6.06 -6.40
C ALA A 7 0.51 -6.48 -7.23
N LEU A 8 0.75 -7.77 -7.47
CA LEU A 8 2.01 -8.27 -8.06
C LEU A 8 1.87 -9.00 -9.41
N GLY A 9 0.66 -9.13 -9.95
CA GLY A 9 0.43 -9.61 -11.33
C GLY A 9 0.05 -11.10 -11.44
N GLU A 10 0.35 -11.72 -12.58
CA GLU A 10 -0.19 -13.05 -12.98
C GLU A 10 0.57 -14.28 -12.43
N GLU A 11 1.64 -14.11 -11.64
CA GLU A 11 2.43 -15.23 -11.10
C GLU A 11 2.14 -15.50 -9.63
N GLY A 12 1.12 -16.33 -9.37
CA GLY A 12 0.77 -16.83 -8.05
C GLY A 12 -0.32 -16.04 -7.35
N PRO A 13 -0.90 -16.57 -6.27
CA PRO A 13 -1.96 -15.88 -5.58
C PRO A 13 -1.37 -14.69 -4.83
N ASP A 14 -1.87 -13.47 -5.08
CA ASP A 14 -1.27 -12.29 -4.48
C ASP A 14 -1.42 -12.32 -2.98
N VAL A 15 -0.26 -12.30 -2.33
CA VAL A 15 -0.12 -12.11 -0.89
C VAL A 15 -0.63 -10.75 -0.42
N PHE A 16 -0.90 -9.82 -1.35
CA PHE A 16 -1.52 -8.53 -1.07
C PHE A 16 -2.75 -8.27 -1.93
N LEU A 17 -3.76 -7.69 -1.32
CA LEU A 17 -4.96 -7.20 -1.99
C LEU A 17 -4.89 -5.68 -2.08
N LEU A 18 -4.93 -5.17 -3.31
CA LEU A 18 -5.03 -3.74 -3.58
C LEU A 18 -6.48 -3.38 -3.87
N GLN A 19 -6.92 -2.26 -3.32
CA GLN A 19 -8.23 -1.69 -3.61
C GLN A 19 -8.13 -0.19 -3.90
N LEU A 20 -8.74 0.21 -5.02
CA LEU A 20 -8.95 1.61 -5.39
C LEU A 20 -10.43 1.97 -5.21
N ARG A 21 -10.69 3.11 -4.56
CA ARG A 21 -12.01 3.75 -4.53
C ARG A 21 -11.94 5.14 -5.13
N PHE A 22 -12.88 5.45 -6.01
CA PHE A 22 -13.01 6.74 -6.66
C PHE A 22 -14.29 7.43 -6.19
N TYR A 23 -14.18 8.67 -5.75
CA TYR A 23 -15.27 9.49 -5.20
C TYR A 23 -15.67 10.63 -6.15
N GLU A 24 -16.90 11.14 -6.03
CA GLU A 24 -17.43 12.20 -6.91
C GLU A 24 -16.67 13.53 -6.78
N ASP A 25 -16.04 13.78 -5.63
CA ASP A 25 -15.23 14.97 -5.36
C ASP A 25 -13.82 14.93 -5.98
N GLY A 26 -13.48 13.86 -6.70
CA GLY A 26 -12.17 13.64 -7.30
C GLY A 26 -11.16 12.96 -6.37
N THR A 27 -11.53 12.64 -5.13
CA THR A 27 -10.68 11.87 -4.22
C THR A 27 -10.49 10.44 -4.75
N VAL A 28 -9.24 9.96 -4.68
CA VAL A 28 -8.87 8.58 -4.96
C VAL A 28 -8.31 7.97 -3.69
N ARG A 29 -8.97 6.92 -3.16
CA ARG A 29 -8.48 6.17 -2.00
C ARG A 29 -7.82 4.88 -2.46
N PHE A 30 -6.52 4.80 -2.22
CA PHE A 30 -5.70 3.61 -2.35
C PHE A 30 -5.60 2.91 -1.00
N THR A 31 -5.90 1.61 -0.97
CA THR A 31 -5.72 0.74 0.21
C THR A 31 -5.05 -0.54 -0.23
N MET A 32 -4.14 -1.05 0.58
CA MET A 32 -3.47 -2.32 0.37
C MET A 32 -3.40 -3.07 1.70
N ASP A 33 -3.67 -4.36 1.67
CA ASP A 33 -3.64 -5.23 2.85
C ASP A 33 -3.13 -6.62 2.47
N GLU A 34 -2.77 -7.42 3.46
CA GLU A 34 -2.41 -8.82 3.26
C GLU A 34 -3.63 -9.63 2.81
N ASN A 35 -3.41 -10.57 1.90
CA ASN A 35 -4.43 -11.53 1.51
C ASN A 35 -4.55 -12.61 2.60
N HIS A 36 -5.42 -12.35 3.58
CA HIS A 36 -5.58 -13.23 4.75
C HIS A 36 -5.89 -14.70 4.42
N ALA A 37 -6.53 -14.97 3.28
CA ALA A 37 -6.80 -16.32 2.82
C ALA A 37 -5.50 -17.10 2.50
N LEU A 38 -4.44 -16.40 2.12
CA LEU A 38 -3.13 -16.99 1.81
C LEU A 38 -2.18 -16.93 3.01
N VAL A 39 -2.20 -15.84 3.76
CA VAL A 39 -1.30 -15.68 4.93
C VAL A 39 -1.83 -16.34 6.20
N GLY A 40 -3.00 -17.01 6.13
CA GLY A 40 -3.49 -17.88 7.21
C GLY A 40 -4.27 -17.18 8.33
N HIS A 41 -4.82 -15.98 8.08
CA HIS A 41 -5.67 -15.25 9.04
C HIS A 41 -5.07 -15.04 10.44
N ILE A 42 -3.73 -14.99 10.55
CA ILE A 42 -2.99 -14.91 11.81
C ILE A 42 -3.42 -13.69 12.65
N ARG A 43 -3.51 -12.52 12.00
CA ARG A 43 -4.05 -11.29 12.58
C ARG A 43 -4.69 -10.46 11.47
N THR A 44 -5.58 -9.55 11.86
CA THR A 44 -6.10 -8.50 10.97
C THR A 44 -5.33 -7.22 11.25
N ARG A 45 -4.90 -6.51 10.20
CA ARG A 45 -4.33 -5.18 10.37
C ARG A 45 -5.40 -4.21 10.85
N TYR A 46 -5.02 -3.32 11.75
CA TYR A 46 -5.96 -2.33 12.25
C TYR A 46 -6.47 -1.44 11.11
N VAL A 47 -7.79 -1.31 11.02
CA VAL A 47 -8.46 -0.38 10.11
C VAL A 47 -9.18 0.64 10.97
N ILE A 48 -8.87 1.92 10.76
CA ILE A 48 -9.57 3.01 11.46
C ILE A 48 -11.08 2.89 11.18
N PRO A 49 -11.92 2.76 12.22
CA PRO A 49 -13.36 2.64 12.06
C PRO A 49 -13.97 3.79 11.25
N SER A 50 -15.00 3.48 10.47
CA SER A 50 -15.82 4.51 9.84
C SER A 50 -16.47 5.36 10.92
N GLY A 51 -16.50 6.68 10.72
CA GLY A 51 -17.03 7.64 11.68
C GLY A 51 -15.97 8.27 12.61
N ASP A 52 -14.85 7.58 12.88
CA ASP A 52 -13.76 8.14 13.70
C ASP A 52 -13.03 9.26 12.95
N VAL A 53 -12.66 8.99 11.70
CA VAL A 53 -11.94 9.94 10.84
C VAL A 53 -12.64 10.11 9.49
N ILE A 54 -13.09 9.01 8.89
CA ILE A 54 -13.72 9.01 7.57
C ILE A 54 -15.23 8.80 7.73
N GLN A 55 -16.03 9.75 7.26
CA GLN A 55 -17.49 9.66 7.23
C GLN A 55 -17.94 9.17 5.85
N HIS A 56 -18.02 7.84 5.69
CA HIS A 56 -18.27 7.22 4.39
C HIS A 56 -19.60 7.60 3.75
N GLU A 57 -20.63 7.83 4.55
CA GLU A 57 -21.94 8.31 4.14
C GLU A 57 -21.91 9.67 3.43
N HIS A 58 -20.87 10.48 3.68
CA HIS A 58 -20.69 11.80 3.08
C HIS A 58 -19.69 11.80 1.91
N MET A 59 -19.19 10.63 1.51
CA MET A 59 -18.24 10.47 0.40
C MET A 59 -18.86 9.64 -0.73
N PRO A 60 -19.72 10.24 -1.57
CA PRO A 60 -20.37 9.51 -2.66
C PRO A 60 -19.33 9.00 -3.68
N LEU A 61 -19.53 7.77 -4.14
CA LEU A 61 -18.66 7.13 -5.12
C LEU A 61 -18.88 7.73 -6.52
N ALA A 62 -17.78 7.94 -7.24
CA ALA A 62 -17.83 8.36 -8.64
C ALA A 62 -18.65 7.39 -9.48
N LYS A 63 -19.55 7.94 -10.30
CA LYS A 63 -20.46 7.23 -11.21
C LYS A 63 -19.86 7.02 -12.59
N ASP A 64 -19.11 8.00 -13.07
CA ASP A 64 -18.49 8.00 -14.39
C ASP A 64 -17.05 7.47 -14.29
N LEU A 65 -16.92 6.14 -14.23
CA LEU A 65 -15.63 5.44 -14.23
C LEU A 65 -15.49 4.60 -15.50
N GLU A 66 -14.48 4.91 -16.31
CA GLU A 66 -14.03 4.04 -17.39
C GLU A 66 -12.77 3.28 -16.94
N TYR A 67 -12.68 2.01 -17.34
CA TYR A 67 -11.56 1.13 -17.01
C TYR A 67 -11.00 0.47 -18.27
N THR A 68 -9.68 0.44 -18.37
CA THR A 68 -8.95 -0.29 -19.42
C THR A 68 -7.73 -0.99 -18.81
N TYR A 69 -7.47 -2.22 -19.24
CA TYR A 69 -6.25 -2.96 -18.89
C TYR A 69 -5.35 -3.11 -20.14
N SER A 70 -4.06 -2.90 -19.96
CA SER A 70 -3.03 -3.20 -20.97
C SER A 70 -2.23 -4.41 -20.52
N GLN A 71 -2.36 -5.52 -21.26
CA GLN A 71 -1.59 -6.74 -21.01
C GLN A 71 -0.10 -6.56 -21.32
N GLU A 72 0.21 -5.79 -22.37
CA GLU A 72 1.58 -5.49 -22.80
C GLU A 72 2.34 -4.69 -21.73
N GLU A 73 1.72 -3.62 -21.22
CA GLU A 73 2.33 -2.79 -20.19
C GLU A 73 2.15 -3.36 -18.78
N LYS A 74 1.32 -4.40 -18.62
CA LYS A 74 0.83 -4.88 -17.32
C LYS A 74 0.34 -3.72 -16.46
N SER A 75 -0.57 -2.93 -17.02
CA SER A 75 -1.06 -1.69 -16.41
C SER A 75 -2.59 -1.58 -16.45
N SER A 76 -3.17 -1.02 -15.40
CA SER A 76 -4.60 -0.68 -15.31
C SER A 76 -4.77 0.83 -15.39
N THR A 77 -5.68 1.31 -16.23
CA THR A 77 -6.00 2.75 -16.35
C THR A 77 -7.47 2.99 -16.05
N PHE A 78 -7.73 4.00 -15.23
CA PHE A 78 -9.04 4.44 -14.79
C PHE A 78 -9.24 5.89 -15.21
N ARG A 79 -10.31 6.20 -15.93
CA ARG A 79 -10.73 7.58 -16.22
C ARG A 79 -11.93 7.90 -15.36
N VAL A 80 -11.84 8.97 -14.57
CA VAL A 80 -12.90 9.41 -13.65
C VAL A 80 -13.40 10.77 -14.09
N GLY A 81 -14.67 10.85 -14.48
CA GLY A 81 -15.23 12.05 -15.09
C GLY A 81 -14.49 12.44 -16.37
N LYS A 82 -14.18 13.73 -16.53
CA LYS A 82 -13.55 14.26 -17.77
C LYS A 82 -12.06 14.53 -17.66
N SER A 83 -11.53 14.69 -16.45
CA SER A 83 -10.21 15.27 -16.23
C SER A 83 -9.25 14.35 -15.48
N ILE A 84 -9.74 13.42 -14.65
CA ILE A 84 -8.88 12.60 -13.79
C ILE A 84 -8.56 11.28 -14.48
N VAL A 85 -7.27 10.96 -14.57
CA VAL A 85 -6.77 9.67 -15.04
C VAL A 85 -5.88 9.07 -13.96
N VAL A 86 -6.18 7.84 -13.57
CA VAL A 86 -5.36 7.08 -12.62
C VAL A 86 -4.80 5.86 -13.33
N LYS A 87 -3.47 5.72 -13.36
CA LYS A 87 -2.78 4.58 -13.95
C LYS A 87 -2.05 3.79 -12.87
N LEU A 88 -2.29 2.49 -12.78
CA LEU A 88 -1.60 1.55 -11.91
C LEU A 88 -0.68 0.66 -12.75
N MET A 89 0.63 0.73 -12.51
CA MET A 89 1.60 -0.23 -13.03
C MET A 89 1.72 -1.39 -12.05
N HIS A 90 1.39 -2.62 -12.46
CA HIS A 90 1.29 -3.76 -11.54
C HIS A 90 2.66 -4.25 -11.05
N ALA A 91 3.66 -4.34 -11.94
CA ALA A 91 4.97 -4.93 -11.60
C ALA A 91 5.71 -4.24 -10.43
N GLY A 92 5.38 -2.98 -10.14
CA GLY A 92 5.98 -2.22 -9.03
C GLY A 92 4.95 -1.53 -8.14
N VAL A 93 3.65 -1.82 -8.29
CA VAL A 93 2.56 -1.12 -7.58
C VAL A 93 2.74 0.41 -7.63
N VAL A 94 2.90 0.97 -8.82
CA VAL A 94 3.08 2.42 -9.01
C VAL A 94 1.75 3.02 -9.44
N LEU A 95 1.18 3.90 -8.61
CA LEU A 95 -0.08 4.58 -8.90
C LEU A 95 0.18 6.03 -9.30
N THR A 96 -0.08 6.36 -10.55
CA THR A 96 0.05 7.72 -11.08
C THR A 96 -1.32 8.35 -11.23
N VAL A 97 -1.49 9.55 -10.66
CA VAL A 97 -2.69 10.37 -10.77
C VAL A 97 -2.38 11.56 -11.67
N ALA A 98 -3.15 11.72 -12.74
CA ALA A 98 -3.11 12.86 -13.64
C ALA A 98 -4.45 13.60 -13.67
N VAL A 99 -4.39 14.92 -13.78
CA VAL A 99 -5.55 15.82 -13.91
C VAL A 99 -5.31 16.68 -15.16
N ASP A 100 -6.29 16.71 -16.06
CA ASP A 100 -6.23 17.47 -17.32
C ASP A 100 -4.96 17.14 -18.15
N GLY A 101 -4.54 15.87 -18.10
CA GLY A 101 -3.36 15.37 -18.82
C GLY A 101 -2.02 15.62 -18.12
N GLN A 102 -2.00 16.32 -16.98
CA GLN A 102 -0.79 16.57 -16.20
C GLN A 102 -0.72 15.64 -14.99
N VAL A 103 0.43 14.98 -14.77
CA VAL A 103 0.64 14.16 -13.57
C VAL A 103 0.76 15.07 -12.36
N VAL A 104 -0.10 14.88 -11.35
CA VAL A 104 -0.11 15.69 -10.13
C VAL A 104 0.50 14.95 -8.94
N GLN A 105 0.35 13.63 -8.90
CA GLN A 105 0.82 12.81 -7.77
C GLN A 105 1.14 11.40 -8.23
N THR A 106 2.19 10.82 -7.66
CA THR A 106 2.55 9.42 -7.85
C THR A 106 2.80 8.75 -6.51
N ILE A 107 2.16 7.61 -6.28
CA ILE A 107 2.41 6.73 -5.14
C ILE A 107 3.43 5.67 -5.56
N ASN A 108 4.41 5.45 -4.70
CA ASN A 108 5.46 4.46 -4.85
C ASN A 108 6.39 4.68 -6.05
N SER A 109 6.68 5.93 -6.44
CA SER A 109 7.53 6.22 -7.60
C SER A 109 8.99 5.82 -7.39
N LYS A 110 9.43 5.77 -6.12
CA LYS A 110 10.79 5.36 -5.72
C LYS A 110 10.85 3.89 -5.33
N ASN A 111 9.74 3.16 -5.45
CA ASN A 111 9.57 1.80 -4.99
C ASN A 111 9.97 1.65 -3.50
N HIS A 112 9.45 2.51 -2.61
CA HIS A 112 9.61 2.38 -1.16
C HIS A 112 8.40 1.75 -0.47
N LEU A 113 7.50 1.12 -1.22
CA LEU A 113 6.41 0.33 -0.68
C LEU A 113 6.96 -0.81 0.17
N VAL A 114 6.56 -0.80 1.43
CA VAL A 114 6.90 -1.79 2.44
C VAL A 114 5.62 -2.24 3.13
N ILE A 115 5.43 -3.54 3.25
CA ILE A 115 4.47 -4.19 4.12
C ILE A 115 5.17 -5.38 4.77
N GLU A 116 5.51 -5.25 6.05
CA GLU A 116 6.08 -6.35 6.83
C GLU A 116 5.01 -7.37 7.16
N GLY A 117 5.12 -8.57 6.63
CA GLY A 117 4.07 -9.57 6.70
C GLY A 117 3.85 -10.10 8.10
N THR A 118 2.65 -10.63 8.32
CA THR A 118 2.27 -11.20 9.61
C THR A 118 3.01 -12.50 9.88
N ARG A 119 3.43 -12.67 11.15
CA ARG A 119 4.14 -13.83 11.69
C ARG A 119 3.44 -14.30 12.98
N TYR A 120 3.50 -15.60 13.27
CA TYR A 120 3.08 -16.21 14.53
C TYR A 120 4.13 -16.02 15.62
N GLU A 121 5.41 -16.28 15.31
CA GLU A 121 6.48 -16.30 16.30
C GLU A 121 7.87 -15.93 15.75
N TYR A 122 8.82 -15.72 16.68
CA TYR A 122 10.21 -15.43 16.37
C TYR A 122 10.84 -16.56 15.54
N ASN A 123 11.53 -16.20 14.46
CA ASN A 123 12.10 -17.10 13.44
C ASN A 123 11.10 -17.78 12.49
N ASP A 124 9.85 -17.31 12.42
CA ASP A 124 8.94 -17.73 11.37
C ASP A 124 9.54 -17.52 9.97
N LYS A 125 9.19 -18.45 9.07
CA LYS A 125 9.53 -18.29 7.66
C LYS A 125 8.88 -17.03 7.10
N CYS A 126 9.60 -16.40 6.20
CA CYS A 126 9.10 -15.23 5.49
C CYS A 126 7.78 -15.51 4.77
N PRO A 127 6.72 -14.73 5.06
CA PRO A 127 5.36 -15.06 4.65
C PRO A 127 5.16 -14.99 3.13
N PHE A 128 6.01 -14.25 2.43
CA PHE A 128 5.86 -13.98 1.00
C PHE A 128 6.77 -14.83 0.09
N ASN A 129 7.64 -15.68 0.67
CA ASN A 129 8.58 -16.56 -0.04
C ASN A 129 9.22 -15.91 -1.28
N MET A 130 9.55 -14.62 -1.20
CA MET A 130 10.13 -13.87 -2.31
C MET A 130 11.57 -14.34 -2.51
N PRO A 131 12.03 -14.62 -3.75
CA PRO A 131 13.37 -15.08 -4.00
C PRO A 131 14.38 -14.05 -3.46
N PRO A 132 15.37 -14.47 -2.64
CA PRO A 132 16.40 -13.58 -2.14
C PRO A 132 17.25 -13.12 -3.31
N SER A 133 17.05 -11.88 -3.73
CA SER A 133 17.84 -11.23 -4.77
C SER A 133 18.41 -9.95 -4.14
N TYR A 134 19.70 -9.70 -4.36
CA TYR A 134 20.36 -8.47 -3.89
C TYR A 134 19.76 -7.21 -4.54
N ASP A 135 19.06 -7.37 -5.67
CA ASP A 135 18.34 -6.31 -6.39
C ASP A 135 16.83 -6.32 -6.11
N ALA A 136 16.31 -7.30 -5.36
CA ALA A 136 14.90 -7.34 -4.99
C ALA A 136 14.65 -6.33 -3.88
N LYS A 137 13.83 -5.31 -4.19
CA LYS A 137 13.24 -4.45 -3.17
C LYS A 137 12.28 -5.30 -2.34
N TYR A 138 12.69 -5.68 -1.14
CA TYR A 138 11.87 -6.46 -0.23
C TYR A 138 10.64 -5.63 0.17
N ILE A 139 9.46 -6.12 -0.17
CA ILE A 139 8.21 -5.60 0.41
C ILE A 139 8.21 -5.84 1.93
N ASP A 140 8.92 -6.86 2.43
CA ASP A 140 9.08 -7.16 3.85
C ASP A 140 10.57 -7.07 4.25
N PRO A 141 11.06 -5.90 4.72
CA PRO A 141 12.45 -5.70 5.12
C PRO A 141 12.92 -6.66 6.22
N ALA A 142 12.04 -7.09 7.13
CA ALA A 142 12.37 -8.08 8.16
C ALA A 142 12.66 -9.49 7.59
N CYS A 143 12.50 -9.67 6.27
CA CYS A 143 12.90 -10.86 5.52
C CYS A 143 14.20 -10.70 4.73
N SER A 144 14.83 -9.52 4.78
CA SER A 144 16.12 -9.30 4.12
C SER A 144 17.26 -10.01 4.86
N PRO A 145 18.38 -10.33 4.21
CA PRO A 145 19.53 -10.94 4.88
C PRO A 145 20.10 -10.04 5.99
N GLY A 146 20.39 -10.61 7.16
CA GLY A 146 20.99 -9.90 8.30
C GLY A 146 20.27 -10.15 9.61
N THR A 147 20.75 -9.51 10.69
CA THR A 147 20.05 -9.45 11.99
C THR A 147 19.16 -8.24 12.02
N HIS A 148 17.92 -8.42 12.49
CA HIS A 148 16.90 -7.36 12.58
C HIS A 148 16.54 -7.10 14.03
N ASP A 149 17.47 -6.51 14.78
CA ASP A 149 17.27 -6.18 16.19
C ASP A 149 16.07 -5.24 16.37
N GLY A 150 15.26 -5.45 17.42
CA GLY A 150 14.02 -4.69 17.66
C GLY A 150 12.81 -5.12 16.83
N SER A 151 12.95 -6.15 15.98
CA SER A 151 11.82 -6.74 15.23
C SER A 151 10.81 -7.47 16.11
N TRP A 152 11.24 -7.89 17.31
CA TRP A 152 10.43 -8.55 18.34
C TRP A 152 10.60 -7.76 19.63
N ALA A 153 10.75 -8.41 20.79
CA ALA A 153 10.90 -7.71 22.05
C ALA A 153 11.98 -6.61 21.97
N GLU A 154 11.62 -5.39 22.37
CA GLU A 154 12.50 -4.22 22.39
C GLU A 154 12.42 -3.49 23.73
N GLU A 155 13.53 -2.91 24.17
CA GLU A 155 13.61 -2.17 25.43
C GLU A 155 13.89 -0.69 25.17
N TYR A 156 13.11 0.17 25.83
CA TYR A 156 13.34 1.61 25.87
C TYR A 156 13.09 2.14 27.28
N GLU A 157 14.11 2.81 27.85
CA GLU A 157 14.06 3.40 29.20
C GLU A 157 13.57 2.44 30.30
N GLY A 158 14.05 1.18 30.27
CA GLY A 158 13.72 0.16 31.26
C GLY A 158 12.30 -0.41 31.11
N LYS A 159 11.61 -0.14 30.00
CA LYS A 159 10.33 -0.74 29.63
C LYS A 159 10.52 -1.63 28.41
N THR A 160 9.93 -2.82 28.46
CA THR A 160 9.95 -3.78 27.36
C THR A 160 8.61 -3.74 26.63
N ASP A 161 8.65 -3.49 25.32
CA ASP A 161 7.57 -3.83 24.40
C ASP A 161 7.82 -5.26 23.91
N GLU A 162 6.96 -6.20 24.30
CA GLU A 162 7.10 -7.62 23.96
C GLU A 162 6.82 -7.91 22.49
N LYS A 163 6.16 -7.00 21.76
CA LYS A 163 5.81 -7.13 20.33
C LYS A 163 5.33 -8.54 19.95
N PRO A 164 4.15 -8.99 20.45
CA PRO A 164 3.68 -10.37 20.27
C PRO A 164 3.43 -10.77 18.80
N HIS A 165 3.40 -9.80 17.88
CA HIS A 165 3.21 -10.03 16.45
C HIS A 165 4.43 -9.60 15.61
N GLY A 166 5.55 -9.31 16.27
CA GLY A 166 6.80 -8.93 15.62
C GLY A 166 6.67 -7.73 14.66
N PRO A 167 7.38 -7.75 13.52
CA PRO A 167 7.35 -6.69 12.53
C PRO A 167 5.94 -6.48 11.95
N SER A 168 5.59 -5.23 11.67
CA SER A 168 4.25 -4.89 11.18
C SER A 168 4.17 -3.57 10.41
N LEU A 169 5.32 -2.98 10.07
CA LEU A 169 5.42 -1.70 9.38
C LEU A 169 4.68 -1.73 8.04
N VAL A 170 4.02 -0.62 7.75
CA VAL A 170 3.56 -0.25 6.41
C VAL A 170 4.18 1.08 6.03
N GLY A 171 4.73 1.16 4.84
CA GLY A 171 5.42 2.34 4.34
C GLY A 171 5.21 2.48 2.84
N VAL A 172 5.16 3.72 2.35
CA VAL A 172 5.10 4.01 0.91
C VAL A 172 5.63 5.42 0.68
N ASP A 173 6.29 5.65 -0.45
CA ASP A 173 6.62 7.01 -0.87
C ASP A 173 5.46 7.68 -1.62
N VAL A 174 5.32 8.99 -1.40
CA VAL A 174 4.38 9.84 -2.13
C VAL A 174 5.18 10.95 -2.80
N THR A 175 5.02 11.07 -4.11
CA THR A 175 5.68 12.10 -4.93
C THR A 175 4.64 13.10 -5.38
N PHE A 176 4.88 14.39 -5.11
CA PHE A 176 4.06 15.51 -5.57
C PHE A 176 4.77 16.18 -6.75
N THR A 177 4.15 16.16 -7.93
CA THR A 177 4.74 16.71 -9.15
C THR A 177 4.71 18.23 -9.09
N GLU A 178 5.84 18.87 -9.43
CA GLU A 178 5.97 20.35 -9.47
C GLU A 178 5.67 21.08 -8.15
N ALA A 179 5.56 20.37 -7.03
CA ALA A 179 5.39 20.97 -5.72
C ALA A 179 6.75 21.42 -5.15
N TYR A 180 6.87 22.71 -4.86
CA TYR A 180 8.08 23.30 -4.25
C TYR A 180 8.02 23.37 -2.73
N ALA A 181 6.85 23.18 -2.13
CA ALA A 181 6.63 23.23 -0.70
C ALA A 181 5.54 22.23 -0.30
N ALA A 182 5.68 21.68 0.91
CA ALA A 182 4.68 20.86 1.56
C ALA A 182 4.33 21.49 2.92
N TYR A 183 3.07 21.43 3.29
CA TYR A 183 2.54 21.99 4.53
C TYR A 183 1.69 20.91 5.23
N GLY A 184 1.53 21.02 6.56
CA GLY A 184 0.77 20.07 7.38
C GLY A 184 1.65 19.19 8.27
N LEU A 185 1.18 17.97 8.58
CA LEU A 185 1.78 16.99 9.51
C LEU A 185 2.21 17.60 10.86
N GLN A 186 1.31 18.34 11.51
CA GLN A 186 1.55 18.87 12.85
C GLN A 186 1.10 17.84 13.92
N GLU A 187 1.76 17.70 15.08
CA GLU A 187 2.21 18.78 15.97
C GLU A 187 3.72 19.07 15.99
N ARG A 188 4.04 20.35 16.21
CA ARG A 188 5.39 20.84 16.46
C ARG A 188 5.33 21.74 17.71
N GLY A 189 6.02 21.35 18.77
CA GLY A 189 6.02 21.99 20.09
C GLY A 189 5.74 20.97 21.17
#